data_AF-G5LS68-F1
#
_entry.id   AF-G5LS68-F1
#
_cell.length_a   1.000
_cell.length_b   1.000
_cell.length_c   1.000
_cell.angle_alpha   90.00
_cell.angle_beta   90.00
_cell.angle_gamma   90.00
#
_symmetry.space_group_name_H-M   'P 1'
#
loop_
_entity.id
_entity.type
_entity.pdbx_description
1 polymer ?
#
loop_
_entity_poly.entity_id
_entity_poly.type
_entity_poly.pdbx_seq_one_letter_code
_entity_poly.pdbx_strand_id
1 'polypeptide(L)'
;PIAMCRMRWSAGLELENQNLADSSASLPESGSEVQNLLNQMQQADIQYMEFRDDRFVAAVVVNEGQPVTLVYLARAVTPGTYQLAQPQVESMYAPQWRATGASEGLLIVTP
;
A
#
# COMPACT_ATOMS: atom_id res chain seq x y z
N PRO A 1 -17.47 7.30 -2.19
CA PRO A 1 -17.92 5.99 -1.63
C PRO A 1 -16.73 5.26 -0.97
N ILE A 2 -16.96 4.45 0.07
CA ILE A 2 -15.86 3.71 0.72
C ILE A 2 -15.44 2.52 -0.14
N ALA A 3 -14.16 2.49 -0.50
CA ALA A 3 -13.50 1.38 -1.15
C ALA A 3 -12.53 0.68 -0.20
N MET A 4 -12.49 -0.64 -0.25
CA MET A 4 -11.51 -1.48 0.42
C MET A 4 -10.37 -1.77 -0.56
N CYS A 5 -9.19 -1.25 -0.23
CA CYS A 5 -7.93 -1.56 -0.89
C CYS A 5 -7.27 -2.75 -0.19
N ARG A 6 -6.82 -3.73 -0.98
CA ARG A 6 -6.12 -4.92 -0.50
C ARG A 6 -4.84 -5.11 -1.31
N MET A 7 -3.71 -5.09 -0.61
CA MET A 7 -2.40 -5.43 -1.15
C MET A 7 -1.91 -6.70 -0.45
N ARG A 8 -1.48 -7.72 -1.18
CA ARG A 8 -0.89 -8.92 -0.57
C ARG A 8 0.63 -8.83 -0.58
N TRP A 9 1.27 -9.36 0.45
CA TRP A 9 2.71 -9.46 0.52
C TRP A 9 3.21 -10.67 -0.26
N SER A 10 4.35 -10.49 -0.91
CA SER A 10 5.14 -11.60 -1.42
C SER A 10 6.00 -12.14 -0.27
N ALA A 11 6.20 -13.46 -0.18
CA ALA A 11 6.81 -14.12 0.99
C ALA A 11 8.27 -13.71 1.33
N GLY A 12 8.89 -12.83 0.52
CA GLY A 12 10.21 -12.25 0.77
C GLY A 12 10.19 -10.82 1.31
N LEU A 13 9.01 -10.21 1.42
CA LEU A 13 8.81 -8.87 1.96
C LEU A 13 8.21 -8.95 3.37
N GLU A 14 8.86 -8.31 4.33
CA GLU A 14 8.30 -8.03 5.64
C GLU A 14 7.84 -6.58 5.71
N LEU A 15 6.67 -6.37 6.31
CA LEU A 15 6.12 -5.04 6.52
C LEU A 15 6.89 -4.37 7.65
N GLU A 16 7.41 -3.17 7.41
CA GLU A 16 7.95 -2.40 8.51
C GLU A 16 6.79 -1.75 9.26
N ASN A 17 6.40 -2.35 10.39
CA ASN A 17 5.30 -1.87 11.23
C ASN A 17 5.71 -0.60 11.98
N GLN A 18 5.84 0.49 11.24
CA GLN A 18 5.79 1.83 11.79
C GLN A 18 4.49 2.45 11.30
N ASN A 19 3.68 2.94 12.23
CA ASN A 19 2.43 3.62 11.93
C ASN A 19 2.73 4.83 11.03
N LEU A 20 2.60 4.69 9.71
CA LEU A 20 3.12 5.64 8.71
C LEU A 20 2.53 7.05 8.81
N ALA A 21 1.39 7.19 9.50
CA ALA A 21 0.82 8.48 9.84
C ALA A 21 1.72 9.29 10.82
N ASP A 22 2.50 8.61 11.66
CA ASP A 22 3.46 9.19 12.62
C ASP A 22 4.92 9.13 12.10
N SER A 23 5.24 8.26 11.14
CA SER A 23 6.61 8.00 10.65
C SER A 23 7.20 9.07 9.74
N SER A 24 6.63 10.28 9.67
CA SER A 24 7.31 11.43 9.04
C SER A 24 8.69 11.72 9.65
N ALA A 25 9.02 11.11 10.79
CA ALA A 25 10.29 11.23 11.49
C ALA A 25 11.46 10.42 10.89
N SER A 26 11.22 9.35 10.12
CA SER A 26 12.30 8.47 9.60
C SER A 26 12.47 8.51 8.08
N LEU A 27 11.51 9.12 7.36
CA LEU A 27 11.56 9.32 5.91
C LEU A 27 12.22 10.63 5.39
N PRO A 28 12.71 11.61 6.20
CA PRO A 28 13.15 12.89 5.65
C PRO A 28 14.44 12.81 4.80
N GLU A 29 15.20 11.71 4.85
CA GLU A 29 16.34 11.49 3.93
C GLU A 29 15.93 10.91 2.57
N SER A 30 14.70 10.40 2.42
CA SER A 30 14.25 9.68 1.22
C SER A 30 13.67 10.61 0.15
N GLY A 31 14.32 11.73 -0.17
CA GLY A 31 14.01 12.55 -1.35
C GLY A 31 12.65 13.29 -1.35
N SER A 32 12.58 14.38 -2.12
CA SER A 32 11.39 15.23 -2.24
C SER A 32 10.16 14.52 -2.85
N GLU A 33 10.36 13.44 -3.61
CA GLU A 33 9.27 12.68 -4.25
C GLU A 33 8.48 11.85 -3.24
N VAL A 34 9.15 11.19 -2.30
CA VAL A 34 8.47 10.40 -1.25
C VAL A 34 7.67 11.32 -0.33
N GLN A 35 8.21 12.49 -0.01
CA GLN A 35 7.49 13.49 0.79
C GLN A 35 6.19 13.94 0.11
N ASN A 36 6.17 14.09 -1.22
CA ASN A 36 4.95 14.41 -1.95
C ASN A 36 3.91 13.28 -1.88
N LEU A 37 4.32 12.02 -2.01
CA LEU A 37 3.42 10.87 -1.90
C LEU A 37 2.85 10.74 -0.48
N LEU A 38 3.66 10.98 0.55
CA LEU A 38 3.22 11.00 1.94
C LEU A 38 2.20 12.11 2.19
N ASN A 39 2.45 13.31 1.66
CA ASN A 39 1.48 14.42 1.75
C ASN A 39 0.16 14.09 1.07
N GLN A 40 0.18 13.40 -0.08
CA GLN A 40 -1.03 12.94 -0.76
C GLN A 40 -1.79 11.89 0.05
N MET A 41 -1.07 10.96 0.70
CA MET A 41 -1.68 9.97 1.60
C MET A 41 -2.30 10.62 2.84
N GLN A 42 -1.69 11.67 3.40
CA GLN A 42 -2.27 12.43 4.51
C GLN A 42 -3.56 13.18 4.13
N GLN A 43 -3.73 13.52 2.85
CA GLN A 43 -4.95 14.12 2.33
C GLN A 43 -6.04 13.08 2.03
N ALA A 44 -5.70 11.78 2.02
CA ALA A 44 -6.67 10.72 1.81
C ALA A 44 -7.56 10.56 3.05
N ASP A 45 -8.86 10.40 2.80
CA ASP A 45 -9.82 10.07 3.85
C ASP A 45 -9.78 8.55 4.13
N ILE A 46 -8.87 8.17 5.02
CA ILE A 46 -8.62 6.78 5.43
C ILE A 46 -9.44 6.47 6.68
N GLN A 47 -10.44 5.60 6.52
CA GLN A 47 -11.36 5.20 7.59
C GLN A 47 -10.80 4.05 8.43
N TYR A 48 -9.94 3.22 7.84
CA TYR A 48 -9.36 2.05 8.50
C TYR A 48 -8.06 1.63 7.81
N MET A 49 -7.08 1.18 8.59
CA MET A 49 -5.87 0.53 8.11
C MET A 49 -5.54 -0.68 8.97
N GLU A 50 -5.17 -1.78 8.33
CA GLU A 50 -4.70 -2.99 8.98
C GLU A 50 -3.43 -3.49 8.30
N PHE A 51 -2.43 -3.74 9.12
CA PHE A 51 -1.13 -4.25 8.73
C PHE A 51 -1.05 -5.70 9.22
N ARG A 52 -1.09 -6.65 8.28
CA ARG A 52 -0.94 -8.08 8.57
C ARG A 52 0.31 -8.62 7.90
N ASP A 53 0.77 -9.78 8.37
CA ASP A 53 1.97 -10.44 7.87
C ASP A 53 1.88 -10.82 6.37
N ASP A 54 0.67 -11.09 5.86
CA ASP A 54 0.44 -11.54 4.47
C ASP A 54 -0.32 -10.52 3.60
N ARG A 55 -0.83 -9.43 4.19
CA ARG A 55 -1.52 -8.36 3.46
C ARG A 55 -1.56 -7.02 4.19
N PHE A 56 -1.67 -5.95 3.42
CA PHE A 56 -2.11 -4.64 3.86
C PHE A 56 -3.55 -4.41 3.39
N VAL A 57 -4.39 -3.95 4.32
CA VAL A 57 -5.80 -3.60 4.03
C VAL A 57 -6.03 -2.16 4.46
N ALA A 58 -6.65 -1.38 3.58
CA ALA A 58 -7.09 -0.02 3.91
C ALA A 58 -8.51 0.21 3.41
N ALA A 59 -9.35 0.85 4.23
CA ALA A 59 -10.65 1.36 3.80
C ALA A 59 -10.53 2.88 3.58
N VAL A 60 -10.78 3.32 2.36
CA VAL A 60 -10.61 4.72 1.94
C VAL A 60 -11.86 5.25 1.28
N VAL A 61 -12.19 6.52 1.51
CA VAL A 61 -13.24 7.20 0.75
C VAL A 61 -12.66 7.63 -0.59
N VAL A 62 -13.18 7.06 -1.68
CA VAL A 62 -12.82 7.44 -3.04
C VAL A 62 -13.92 8.31 -3.62
N ASN A 63 -13.55 9.49 -4.11
CA ASN A 63 -14.45 10.44 -4.77
C ASN A 63 -14.02 10.64 -6.22
N GLU A 64 -14.98 10.93 -7.09
CA GLU A 64 -14.70 11.21 -8.50
C GLU A 64 -13.83 12.47 -8.62
N GLY A 65 -12.77 12.42 -9.43
CA GLY A 65 -11.83 13.54 -9.60
C GLY A 65 -10.83 13.73 -8.46
N GLN A 66 -10.88 12.93 -7.40
CA GLN A 66 -9.91 12.94 -6.30
C GLN A 66 -9.22 11.59 -6.17
N PRO A 67 -8.05 11.39 -6.82
CA PRO A 67 -7.30 10.15 -6.67
C PRO A 67 -6.80 10.01 -5.23
N VAL A 68 -6.82 8.77 -4.73
CA VAL A 68 -6.32 8.43 -3.40
C VAL A 68 -4.96 7.76 -3.53
N THR A 69 -3.97 8.29 -2.83
CA THR A 69 -2.61 7.73 -2.76
C THR A 69 -2.44 6.98 -1.44
N LEU A 70 -2.02 5.72 -1.50
CA LEU A 70 -1.64 4.92 -0.33
C LEU A 70 -0.16 4.54 -0.47
N VAL A 71 0.60 4.77 0.59
CA VAL A 71 2.03 4.45 0.67
C VAL A 71 2.24 3.48 1.82
N TYR A 72 3.08 2.48 1.60
CA TYR A 72 3.52 1.56 2.65
C TYR A 72 5.02 1.29 2.54
N LEU A 73 5.66 0.97 3.66
CA LEU A 73 7.07 0.58 3.70
C LEU A 73 7.19 -0.93 3.85
N ALA A 74 8.10 -1.53 3.09
CA ALA A 74 8.35 -2.95 3.09
C ALA A 74 9.86 -3.21 2.99
N ARG A 75 10.34 -4.20 3.73
CA ARG A 75 11.74 -4.59 3.73
C ARG A 75 11.88 -5.98 3.11
N ALA A 76 12.81 -6.12 2.18
CA ALA A 76 13.20 -7.44 1.69
C ALA A 76 14.13 -8.12 2.70
N VAL A 77 13.79 -9.33 3.14
CA VAL A 77 14.50 -9.98 4.27
C VAL A 77 15.17 -11.28 3.88
N THR A 78 14.47 -12.11 3.10
CA THR A 78 14.99 -13.42 2.71
C THR A 78 15.34 -13.40 1.23
N PRO A 79 16.62 -13.60 0.84
CA PRO A 79 17.00 -13.72 -0.57
C PRO A 79 16.21 -14.81 -1.28
N GLY A 80 15.78 -14.54 -2.52
CA GLY A 80 14.93 -15.45 -3.26
C GLY A 80 14.11 -14.77 -4.36
N THR A 81 13.37 -15.57 -5.11
CA THR A 81 12.43 -15.09 -6.13
C THR A 81 11.00 -15.31 -5.66
N TYR A 82 10.25 -14.24 -5.54
CA TYR A 82 8.88 -14.26 -5.00
C TYR A 82 7.89 -13.72 -6.02
N GLN A 83 6.67 -14.25 -6.01
CA GLN A 83 5.60 -13.69 -6.82
C GLN A 83 5.07 -12.41 -6.18
N LEU A 84 5.09 -11.30 -6.92
CA LEU A 84 4.49 -10.06 -6.47
C LEU A 84 2.99 -10.12 -6.73
N ALA A 85 2.19 -9.97 -5.68
CA ALA A 85 0.74 -10.00 -5.81
C ALA A 85 0.21 -8.71 -6.46
N GLN A 86 -0.88 -8.85 -7.19
CA GLN A 86 -1.56 -7.72 -7.82
C GLN A 86 -2.29 -6.88 -6.76
N PRO A 87 -2.17 -5.53 -6.81
CA PRO A 87 -3.00 -4.64 -6.01
C PRO A 87 -4.47 -4.80 -6.39
N GLN A 88 -5.35 -4.86 -5.40
CA GLN A 88 -6.80 -4.92 -5.63
C GLN A 88 -7.52 -3.81 -4.86
N VAL A 89 -8.57 -3.28 -5.47
CA VAL A 89 -9.50 -2.36 -4.82
C VAL A 89 -10.93 -2.78 -5.17
N GLU A 90 -11.81 -2.79 -4.16
CA GLU A 90 -13.21 -3.14 -4.29
C GLU A 90 -14.09 -2.20 -3.47
N SER A 91 -15.25 -1.77 -3.99
CA SER A 91 -16.22 -1.01 -3.20
C SER A 91 -16.87 -1.91 -2.16
N MET A 92 -17.00 -1.43 -0.92
CA MET A 92 -17.64 -2.19 0.16
C MET A 92 -19.15 -2.38 -0.02
N TYR A 93 -19.79 -1.48 -0.79
CA TYR A 93 -21.24 -1.47 -0.98
C TYR A 93 -21.67 -1.86 -2.40
N ALA A 94 -20.72 -1.94 -3.34
CA ALA A 94 -20.97 -2.25 -4.74
C ALA A 94 -19.86 -3.16 -5.29
N PRO A 95 -19.91 -4.48 -5.06
CA PRO A 95 -18.80 -5.40 -5.39
C PRO A 95 -18.49 -5.48 -6.89
N GLN A 96 -19.42 -5.06 -7.76
CA GLN A 96 -19.19 -4.91 -9.19
C GLN A 96 -18.18 -3.78 -9.51
N TRP A 97 -17.98 -2.83 -8.60
CA TRP A 97 -16.96 -1.79 -8.70
C TRP A 97 -15.67 -2.30 -8.07
N ARG A 98 -14.81 -2.83 -8.92
CA ARG A 98 -13.51 -3.36 -8.54
C ARG A 98 -12.48 -3.08 -9.61
N ALA A 99 -11.23 -2.96 -9.19
CA ALA A 99 -10.09 -2.90 -10.07
C ALA A 99 -8.97 -3.80 -9.53
N THR A 100 -8.18 -4.34 -10.45
CA THR A 100 -6.96 -5.10 -10.15
C THR A 100 -5.85 -4.44 -10.96
N GLY A 101 -4.84 -3.93 -10.27
CA GLY A 101 -3.71 -3.29 -10.94
C GLY A 101 -2.71 -4.31 -11.46
N ALA A 102 -1.82 -3.85 -12.33
CA ALA A 102 -0.72 -4.65 -12.83
C ALA A 102 0.32 -4.89 -11.72
N SER A 103 1.02 -6.02 -11.81
CA SER A 103 2.19 -6.34 -10.99
C SER A 103 3.32 -6.82 -11.90
N GLU A 104 4.57 -6.50 -11.57
CA GLU A 104 5.75 -6.96 -12.33
C GLU A 104 5.97 -8.49 -12.27
N GLY A 105 5.14 -9.20 -11.50
CA GLY A 105 5.04 -10.65 -11.48
C GLY A 105 6.08 -11.31 -10.58
N LEU A 106 7.35 -10.93 -10.70
CA LEU A 106 8.45 -11.47 -9.90
C LEU A 106 9.22 -10.36 -9.19
N LEU A 107 9.42 -10.54 -7.88
CA LEU A 107 10.34 -9.78 -7.06
C LEU A 107 11.58 -10.65 -6.81
N ILE A 108 12.75 -10.16 -7.23
CA ILE A 108 14.04 -10.82 -7.00
C ILE A 108 14.73 -10.09 -5.85
N VAL A 109 14.92 -10.79 -4.73
CA VAL A 109 15.68 -10.30 -3.58
C VAL A 109 17.09 -10.87 -3.65
N THR A 110 18.07 -10.01 -3.92
CA THR A 110 19.50 -10.35 -3.92
C THR A 110 20.11 -10.05 -2.55
N PRO A 111 21.09 -10.86 -2.10
CA PRO A 111 21.85 -10.58 -0.88
C PRO A 111 22.75 -9.34 -1.02
#